data_AF-A0A6G4UXY2-F1
#
_entry.id   AF-A0A6G4UXY2-F1
#
_cell.length_a   1.000
_cell.length_b   1.000
_cell.length_c   1.000
_cell.angle_alpha   90.00
_cell.angle_beta   90.00
_cell.angle_gamma   90.00
#
_symmetry.space_group_name_H-M   'P 1'
#
loop_
_entity.id
_entity.type
_entity.pdbx_description
1 polymer ?
#
loop_
_entity_poly.entity_id
_entity_poly.type
_entity_poly.pdbx_seq_one_letter_code
_entity_poly.pdbx_strand_id
1 'polypeptide(L)'
;MTTEQAARELGTSHEAVRVLLHRSPAPAQPRPRSRRRNDGEAMRIAKHAFPPDEFRRLYYAERLGLRQIADLAGVSRNVTRRLAEQYCIEIREPNATGPRKGYVDGAWLREQYLVHGRTLAELGREKGLSPTTMTRWAKLHGIPVTKVNGHTRPELAQLAAQAREAPEILRPAFTGPGAWDRLREFAAVAHYRTLKEAAEALGTHHTALITRIGRLKREIGHPLFIRATTASPMRLTPLGEAVVAAIHSATGPMVRTPG
;
A
#
# COMPACT_ATOMS: atom_id res chain seq x y z
N MET A 1 -2.63 -24.31 28.11
CA MET A 1 -2.49 -23.92 29.53
C MET A 1 -2.43 -22.40 29.59
N THR A 2 -3.31 -21.75 30.34
CA THR A 2 -3.29 -20.28 30.53
C THR A 2 -2.30 -19.89 31.63
N THR A 3 -1.83 -18.64 31.65
CA THR A 3 -0.90 -18.14 32.69
C THR A 3 -1.50 -18.20 34.09
N GLU A 4 -2.82 -18.11 34.21
CA GLU A 4 -3.58 -18.28 35.47
C GLU A 4 -3.60 -19.71 35.99
N GLN A 5 -3.66 -20.69 35.09
CA GLN A 5 -3.59 -22.11 35.46
C GLN A 5 -2.18 -22.45 35.91
N ALA A 6 -1.16 -21.99 35.18
CA ALA A 6 0.24 -22.17 35.54
C ALA A 6 0.57 -21.54 36.91
N ALA A 7 0.03 -20.35 37.19
CA ALA A 7 0.22 -19.66 38.47
C ALA A 7 -0.35 -20.45 39.65
N ARG A 8 -1.55 -21.03 39.49
CA ARG A 8 -2.17 -21.88 40.52
C ARG A 8 -1.41 -23.18 40.76
N GLU A 9 -0.95 -23.86 39.72
CA GLU A 9 -0.20 -25.11 39.85
C GLU A 9 1.18 -24.90 40.49
N LEU A 10 1.83 -23.78 40.20
CA LEU A 10 3.17 -23.45 40.71
C LEU A 10 3.14 -22.67 42.04
N GLY A 11 1.96 -22.43 42.61
CA GLY A 11 1.82 -21.66 43.86
C GLY A 11 2.37 -20.23 43.78
N THR A 12 2.33 -19.62 42.60
CA THR A 12 2.93 -18.30 42.34
C THR A 12 1.89 -17.31 41.79
N SER A 13 2.25 -16.03 41.67
CA SER A 13 1.34 -15.01 41.16
C SER A 13 1.28 -15.03 39.63
N HIS A 14 0.12 -14.67 39.07
CA HIS A 14 -0.06 -14.50 37.62
C HIS A 14 1.02 -13.58 37.02
N GLU A 15 1.37 -12.51 37.74
CA GLU A 15 2.32 -11.51 37.29
C GLU A 15 3.76 -12.03 37.31
N ALA A 16 4.10 -12.89 38.27
CA ALA A 16 5.38 -13.59 38.28
C ALA A 16 5.52 -14.51 37.05
N VAL A 17 4.45 -15.25 36.69
CA VAL A 17 4.43 -16.09 35.48
C VAL A 17 4.56 -15.24 34.20
N ARG A 18 3.86 -14.09 34.12
CA ARG A 18 3.98 -13.19 32.96
C ARG A 18 5.39 -12.63 32.81
N VAL A 19 6.02 -12.19 33.89
CA VAL A 19 7.40 -11.67 33.86
C VAL A 19 8.38 -12.77 33.45
N LEU A 20 8.20 -13.99 33.93
CA LEU A 20 9.02 -15.14 33.56
C LEU A 20 8.88 -15.50 32.08
N LEU A 21 7.66 -15.51 31.53
CA LEU A 21 7.41 -15.75 30.11
C LEU A 21 7.89 -14.61 29.22
N HIS A 22 7.96 -13.37 29.75
CA HIS A 22 8.51 -12.24 29.03
C HIS A 22 10.05 -12.31 28.95
N ARG A 23 10.70 -12.77 30.02
CA ARG A 23 12.16 -12.95 30.09
C ARG A 23 12.64 -14.23 29.39
N SER A 24 11.82 -15.28 29.41
CA SER A 24 12.10 -16.59 28.80
C SER A 24 10.85 -17.11 28.08
N PRO A 25 10.63 -16.72 26.82
CA PRO A 25 9.46 -17.16 26.08
C PRO A 25 9.44 -18.68 25.93
N ALA A 26 8.25 -19.27 26.11
CA ALA A 26 8.06 -20.70 25.98
C ALA A 26 8.55 -21.18 24.59
N PRO A 27 9.27 -22.31 24.51
CA PRO A 27 9.75 -22.83 23.24
C PRO A 27 8.55 -23.08 22.30
N ALA A 28 8.69 -22.67 21.05
CA ALA A 28 7.64 -22.81 20.04
C ALA A 28 7.15 -24.26 20.00
N GLN A 29 5.85 -24.47 20.17
CA GLN A 29 5.30 -25.82 20.23
C GLN A 29 5.65 -26.60 18.95
N PRO A 30 6.13 -27.84 19.07
CA PRO A 30 6.45 -28.66 17.91
C PRO A 30 5.18 -28.89 17.07
N ARG A 31 5.27 -28.60 15.77
CA ARG A 31 4.14 -28.79 14.83
C ARG A 31 3.59 -30.23 14.90
N PRO A 32 2.25 -30.43 14.76
CA PRO A 32 1.62 -31.75 14.82
C PRO A 32 2.24 -32.77 13.86
N ARG A 33 2.37 -34.04 14.29
CA ARG A 33 3.03 -35.13 13.52
C ARG A 33 2.41 -35.37 12.13
N SER A 34 1.09 -35.23 11.99
CA SER A 34 0.38 -35.37 10.70
C SER A 34 0.82 -34.33 9.67
N ARG A 35 0.93 -33.07 10.09
CA ARG A 35 1.36 -31.96 9.23
C ARG A 35 2.84 -32.07 8.83
N ARG A 36 3.69 -32.63 9.70
CA ARG A 36 5.10 -32.93 9.39
C ARG A 36 5.24 -34.03 8.33
N ARG A 37 4.40 -35.08 8.38
CA ARG A 37 4.38 -36.15 7.37
C ARG A 37 3.98 -35.62 5.99
N ASN A 38 2.93 -34.80 5.92
CA ASN A 38 2.47 -34.21 4.65
C ASN A 38 3.51 -33.25 4.03
N ASP A 39 4.19 -32.43 4.84
CA ASP A 39 5.28 -31.57 4.37
C ASP A 39 6.46 -32.41 3.82
N GLY A 40 6.76 -33.55 4.46
CA GLY A 40 7.81 -34.47 4.04
C GLY A 40 7.49 -35.20 2.73
N GLU A 41 6.24 -35.62 2.56
CA GLU A 41 5.77 -36.24 1.32
C GLU A 41 5.75 -35.25 0.15
N ALA A 42 5.22 -34.04 0.36
CA ALA A 42 5.24 -32.98 -0.64
C ALA A 42 6.68 -32.60 -1.05
N MET A 43 7.63 -32.60 -0.10
CA MET A 43 9.04 -32.37 -0.38
C MET A 43 9.66 -33.50 -1.20
N ARG A 44 9.30 -34.76 -0.94
CA ARG A 44 9.74 -35.91 -1.73
C ARG A 44 9.24 -35.83 -3.17
N ILE A 45 7.96 -35.49 -3.35
CA ILE A 45 7.34 -35.26 -4.67
C ILE A 45 8.07 -34.13 -5.40
N ALA A 46 8.29 -33.00 -4.75
CA ALA A 46 8.94 -31.85 -5.36
C ALA A 46 10.39 -32.15 -5.78
N LYS A 47 11.16 -32.91 -4.98
CA LYS A 47 12.53 -33.33 -5.33
C LYS A 47 12.57 -34.28 -6.52
N HIS A 48 11.61 -35.18 -6.61
CA HIS A 48 11.53 -36.12 -7.73
C HIS A 48 11.11 -35.40 -9.02
N ALA A 49 10.15 -34.47 -8.92
CA ALA A 49 9.67 -33.70 -10.07
C ALA A 49 10.71 -32.68 -10.57
N PHE A 50 11.45 -32.05 -9.66
CA PHE A 50 12.42 -31.01 -9.98
C PHE A 50 13.79 -31.29 -9.36
N PRO A 51 14.62 -32.13 -10.00
CA PRO A 51 16.03 -32.21 -9.69
C PRO A 51 16.72 -30.82 -9.80
N PRO A 52 17.89 -30.62 -9.17
CA PRO A 52 18.53 -29.30 -9.09
C PRO A 52 18.71 -28.59 -10.44
N ASP A 53 19.15 -29.31 -11.48
CA ASP A 53 19.41 -28.73 -12.80
C ASP A 53 18.12 -28.41 -13.56
N GLU A 54 17.09 -29.24 -13.39
CA GLU A 54 15.76 -29.01 -13.93
C GLU A 54 15.12 -27.79 -13.27
N PHE A 55 15.23 -27.68 -11.94
CA PHE A 55 14.75 -26.50 -11.21
C PHE A 55 15.49 -25.24 -11.69
N ARG A 56 16.81 -25.31 -11.87
CA ARG A 56 17.60 -24.18 -12.41
C ARG A 56 17.17 -23.81 -13.82
N ARG A 57 16.91 -24.79 -14.71
CA ARG A 57 16.42 -24.53 -16.07
C ARG A 57 15.07 -23.82 -16.03
N LEU A 58 14.09 -24.36 -15.29
CA LEU A 58 12.76 -23.79 -15.13
C LEU A 58 12.81 -22.37 -14.55
N TYR A 59 13.72 -22.13 -13.58
CA TYR A 59 13.81 -20.86 -12.87
C TYR A 59 14.62 -19.79 -13.62
N TYR A 60 15.80 -20.15 -14.13
CA TYR A 60 16.72 -19.22 -14.79
C TYR A 60 16.47 -19.08 -16.28
N ALA A 61 16.40 -20.20 -17.02
CA ALA A 61 16.25 -20.19 -18.47
C ALA A 61 14.80 -19.91 -18.90
N GLU A 62 13.85 -20.63 -18.32
CA GLU A 62 12.41 -20.49 -18.66
C GLU A 62 11.72 -19.38 -17.86
N ARG A 63 12.46 -18.74 -16.94
CA ARG A 63 12.02 -17.61 -16.11
C ARG A 63 10.71 -17.82 -15.34
N LEU A 64 10.39 -19.06 -14.98
CA LEU A 64 9.19 -19.37 -14.20
C LEU A 64 9.34 -18.91 -12.74
N GLY A 65 8.23 -18.45 -12.16
CA GLY A 65 8.16 -18.14 -10.74
C GLY A 65 7.96 -19.38 -9.87
N LEU A 66 8.34 -19.30 -8.60
CA LEU A 66 8.17 -20.41 -7.63
C LEU A 66 6.74 -20.93 -7.51
N ARG A 67 5.72 -20.11 -7.81
CA ARG A 67 4.31 -20.55 -7.84
C ARG A 67 4.04 -21.46 -9.05
N GLN A 68 4.50 -21.07 -10.23
CA GLN A 68 4.31 -21.83 -11.47
C GLN A 68 5.04 -23.17 -11.39
N ILE A 69 6.28 -23.17 -10.88
CA ILE A 69 7.04 -24.40 -10.64
C ILE A 69 6.30 -25.29 -9.61
N ALA A 70 5.71 -24.72 -8.58
CA ALA A 70 4.91 -25.49 -7.60
C ALA A 70 3.68 -26.15 -8.24
N ASP A 71 2.97 -25.42 -9.10
CA ASP A 71 1.77 -25.88 -9.78
C ASP A 71 2.08 -27.07 -10.72
N LEU A 72 3.27 -27.10 -11.35
CA LEU A 72 3.71 -28.20 -12.24
C LEU A 72 3.81 -29.57 -11.53
N ALA A 73 4.05 -29.60 -10.21
CA ALA A 73 4.11 -30.84 -9.42
C ALA A 73 2.98 -30.97 -8.40
N GLY A 74 1.97 -30.08 -8.43
CA GLY A 74 0.87 -30.09 -7.47
C GLY A 74 1.29 -29.83 -6.02
N VAL A 75 2.43 -29.18 -5.80
CA VAL A 75 2.95 -28.87 -4.46
C VAL A 75 2.70 -27.42 -4.07
N SER A 76 2.86 -27.07 -2.80
CA SER A 76 2.71 -25.68 -2.36
C SER A 76 3.93 -24.83 -2.72
N ARG A 77 3.73 -23.53 -2.97
CA ARG A 77 4.82 -22.54 -3.16
C ARG A 77 5.87 -22.58 -2.05
N ASN A 78 5.47 -22.87 -0.81
CA ASN A 78 6.39 -22.93 0.33
C ASN A 78 7.31 -24.17 0.27
N VAL A 79 6.82 -25.29 -0.29
CA VAL A 79 7.64 -26.48 -0.54
C VAL A 79 8.67 -26.17 -1.62
N THR A 80 8.26 -25.55 -2.72
CA THR A 80 9.16 -25.12 -3.81
C THR A 80 10.17 -24.06 -3.36
N ARG A 81 9.79 -23.15 -2.44
CA ARG A 81 10.72 -22.21 -1.80
C ARG A 81 11.79 -22.95 -0.98
N ARG A 82 11.37 -23.87 -0.11
CA ARG A 82 12.30 -24.70 0.69
C ARG A 82 13.22 -25.53 -0.20
N LEU A 83 12.71 -25.99 -1.35
CA LEU A 83 13.50 -26.72 -2.33
C LEU A 83 14.56 -25.83 -2.99
N ALA A 84 14.22 -24.59 -3.35
CA ALA A 84 15.18 -23.60 -3.84
C ALA A 84 16.25 -23.27 -2.79
N GLU A 85 15.86 -23.09 -1.53
CA GLU A 85 16.78 -22.91 -0.40
C GLU A 85 17.73 -24.12 -0.26
N GLN A 86 17.21 -25.34 -0.36
CA GLN A 86 18.02 -26.57 -0.28
C GLN A 86 18.99 -26.74 -1.46
N TYR A 87 18.63 -26.25 -2.66
CA TYR A 87 19.49 -26.28 -3.83
C TYR A 87 20.40 -25.06 -3.96
N CYS A 88 20.43 -24.20 -2.94
CA CYS A 88 21.17 -22.94 -2.93
C CYS A 88 20.87 -22.07 -4.17
N ILE A 89 19.61 -22.09 -4.61
CA ILE A 89 19.13 -21.27 -5.72
C ILE A 89 18.65 -19.95 -5.13
N GLU A 90 19.33 -18.87 -5.49
CA GLU A 90 18.97 -17.54 -5.03
C GLU A 90 17.55 -17.20 -5.47
N ILE A 91 16.67 -17.03 -4.48
CA ILE A 91 15.29 -16.65 -4.74
C ILE A 91 15.31 -15.17 -5.13
N ARG A 92 15.08 -14.91 -6.42
CA ARG A 92 14.78 -13.59 -6.96
C ARG A 92 13.83 -12.87 -6.01
N GLU A 93 14.21 -11.65 -5.66
CA GLU A 93 13.37 -10.66 -4.97
C GLU A 93 11.91 -10.81 -5.45
N PRO A 94 10.89 -10.69 -4.58
CA PRO A 94 9.48 -10.87 -4.95
C PRO A 94 9.00 -10.05 -6.18
N ASN A 95 9.80 -9.07 -6.61
CA ASN A 95 9.59 -8.19 -7.74
C ASN A 95 10.48 -8.45 -8.97
N ALA A 96 11.37 -9.45 -8.96
CA ALA A 96 12.39 -9.68 -10.00
C ALA A 96 12.04 -10.76 -11.06
N THR A 97 10.92 -11.48 -10.91
CA THR A 97 10.40 -12.39 -11.96
C THR A 97 9.40 -11.66 -12.85
N GLY A 98 9.87 -10.69 -13.65
CA GLY A 98 9.12 -10.06 -14.73
C GLY A 98 7.84 -9.33 -14.32
N PRO A 99 7.14 -8.68 -15.28
CA PRO A 99 5.84 -8.10 -15.02
C PRO A 99 4.90 -9.25 -14.59
N ARG A 100 4.26 -9.12 -13.42
CA ARG A 100 3.18 -10.03 -13.01
C ARG A 100 2.25 -10.21 -14.23
N LYS A 101 1.85 -11.43 -14.58
CA LYS A 101 0.80 -11.65 -15.58
C LYS A 101 -0.34 -10.66 -15.32
N GLY A 102 -0.59 -9.75 -16.25
CA GLY A 102 -1.48 -8.61 -16.02
C GLY A 102 -0.85 -7.37 -15.38
N TYR A 103 0.40 -7.03 -15.69
CA TYR A 103 0.97 -5.71 -15.35
C TYR A 103 0.15 -4.63 -16.02
N VAL A 104 -0.33 -3.68 -15.21
CA VAL A 104 -1.07 -2.52 -15.69
C VAL A 104 -0.23 -1.32 -15.32
N ASP A 105 0.17 -0.54 -16.32
CA ASP A 105 0.88 0.71 -16.10
C ASP A 105 0.00 1.69 -15.29
N GLY A 106 0.61 2.33 -14.29
CA GLY A 106 -0.07 3.25 -13.39
C GLY A 106 -0.47 4.55 -14.07
N ALA A 107 0.30 5.03 -15.04
CA ALA A 107 -0.07 6.24 -15.79
C ALA A 107 -1.26 5.96 -16.71
N TRP A 108 -1.23 4.85 -17.44
CA TRP A 108 -2.37 4.39 -18.24
C TRP A 108 -3.63 4.16 -17.40
N LEU A 109 -3.50 3.46 -16.26
CA LEU A 109 -4.67 3.20 -15.40
C LEU A 109 -5.24 4.50 -14.84
N ARG A 110 -4.39 5.47 -14.51
CA ARG A 110 -4.82 6.80 -14.04
C ARG A 110 -5.55 7.56 -15.14
N GLU A 111 -5.00 7.58 -16.35
CA GLU A 111 -5.63 8.23 -17.49
C GLU A 111 -7.00 7.60 -17.81
N GLN A 112 -7.05 6.28 -17.95
CA GLN A 112 -8.30 5.59 -18.29
C GLN A 112 -9.36 5.68 -17.18
N TYR A 113 -8.95 5.58 -15.92
CA TYR A 113 -9.88 5.59 -14.78
C TYR A 113 -10.31 7.00 -14.37
N LEU A 114 -9.37 7.97 -14.31
CA LEU A 114 -9.65 9.33 -13.84
C LEU A 114 -9.95 10.32 -14.97
N VAL A 115 -9.30 10.21 -16.13
CA VAL A 115 -9.50 11.15 -17.24
C VAL A 115 -10.65 10.70 -18.14
N HIS A 116 -10.65 9.42 -18.54
CA HIS A 116 -11.71 8.88 -19.40
C HIS A 116 -12.92 8.33 -18.62
N GLY A 117 -12.85 8.29 -17.28
CA GLY A 117 -13.97 7.87 -16.42
C GLY A 117 -14.41 6.41 -16.61
N ARG A 118 -13.54 5.55 -17.15
CA ARG A 118 -13.85 4.13 -17.40
C ARG A 118 -13.76 3.36 -16.10
N THR A 119 -14.64 2.39 -15.90
CA THR A 119 -14.67 1.62 -14.64
C THR A 119 -13.52 0.61 -14.58
N LEU A 120 -13.02 0.31 -13.38
CA LEU A 120 -12.02 -0.77 -13.19
C LEU A 120 -12.53 -2.14 -13.67
N ALA A 121 -13.85 -2.33 -13.75
CA ALA A 121 -14.46 -3.53 -14.29
C ALA A 121 -14.40 -3.60 -15.82
N GLU A 122 -14.63 -2.47 -16.52
CA GLU A 122 -14.45 -2.37 -17.97
C GLU A 122 -12.98 -2.49 -18.37
N LEU A 123 -12.09 -1.78 -17.67
CA LEU A 123 -10.65 -1.86 -17.90
C LEU A 123 -10.11 -3.27 -17.59
N GLY A 124 -10.67 -3.92 -16.57
CA GLY A 124 -10.41 -5.32 -16.26
C GLY A 124 -10.75 -6.22 -17.45
N ARG A 125 -11.99 -6.13 -17.97
CA ARG A 125 -12.42 -6.92 -19.14
C ARG A 125 -11.53 -6.69 -20.36
N GLU A 126 -11.17 -5.44 -20.65
CA GLU A 126 -10.29 -5.11 -21.77
C GLU A 126 -8.90 -5.73 -21.64
N LYS A 127 -8.30 -5.67 -20.44
CA LYS A 127 -6.95 -6.22 -20.18
C LYS A 127 -6.95 -7.71 -19.84
N GLY A 128 -8.11 -8.38 -19.88
CA GLY A 128 -8.24 -9.78 -19.49
C GLY A 128 -7.98 -10.03 -17.99
N LEU A 129 -8.22 -9.02 -17.14
CA LEU A 129 -8.01 -9.03 -15.71
C LEU A 129 -9.31 -8.93 -14.93
N SER A 130 -9.35 -9.56 -13.76
CA SER A 130 -10.50 -9.40 -12.88
C SER A 130 -10.59 -7.96 -12.35
N PRO A 131 -11.81 -7.44 -12.08
CA PRO A 131 -11.98 -6.12 -11.46
C PRO A 131 -11.24 -5.99 -10.11
N THR A 132 -11.12 -7.11 -9.38
CA THR A 132 -10.33 -7.21 -8.14
C THR A 132 -8.83 -7.07 -8.36
N THR A 133 -8.32 -7.59 -9.48
CA THR A 133 -6.91 -7.41 -9.89
C THR A 133 -6.66 -5.97 -10.30
N MET A 134 -7.59 -5.35 -11.04
CA MET A 134 -7.49 -3.94 -11.41
C MET A 134 -7.55 -3.00 -10.18
N THR A 135 -8.38 -3.33 -9.19
CA THR A 135 -8.41 -2.66 -7.88
C THR A 135 -7.08 -2.76 -7.14
N ARG A 136 -6.40 -3.91 -7.20
CA ARG A 136 -5.08 -4.10 -6.60
C ARG A 136 -4.03 -3.23 -7.30
N TRP A 137 -4.06 -3.15 -8.63
CA TRP A 137 -3.16 -2.28 -9.39
C TRP A 137 -3.38 -0.80 -9.08
N ALA A 138 -4.65 -0.36 -9.04
CA ALA A 138 -4.97 1.00 -8.66
C ALA A 138 -4.41 1.35 -7.27
N LYS A 139 -4.62 0.49 -6.26
CA LYS A 139 -4.04 0.67 -4.92
C LYS A 139 -2.50 0.69 -4.94
N LEU A 140 -1.87 -0.18 -5.72
CA LEU A 140 -0.41 -0.25 -5.83
C LEU A 140 0.18 1.04 -6.43
N HIS A 141 -0.52 1.65 -7.37
CA HIS A 141 -0.13 2.91 -8.02
C HIS A 141 -0.65 4.16 -7.30
N GLY A 142 -1.24 4.01 -6.10
CA GLY A 142 -1.79 5.14 -5.34
C GLY A 142 -3.03 5.77 -5.97
N ILE A 143 -3.68 5.09 -6.91
CA ILE A 143 -4.97 5.48 -7.50
C ILE A 143 -6.06 5.05 -6.52
N PRO A 144 -6.85 5.97 -5.94
CA PRO A 144 -7.91 5.59 -5.03
C PRO A 144 -9.01 4.86 -5.78
N VAL A 145 -9.33 3.69 -5.25
CA VAL A 145 -10.45 2.89 -5.72
C VAL A 145 -11.64 3.28 -4.90
N THR A 146 -12.64 3.88 -5.54
CA THR A 146 -13.89 4.23 -4.89
C THR A 146 -14.60 2.93 -4.54
N LYS A 147 -15.07 2.80 -3.28
CA LYS A 147 -16.07 1.78 -2.97
C LYS A 147 -17.26 2.02 -3.90
N VAL A 148 -17.87 0.94 -4.37
CA VAL A 148 -19.02 0.88 -5.30
C VAL A 148 -20.24 1.73 -4.86
N ASN A 149 -20.20 2.35 -3.68
CA ASN A 149 -21.30 3.13 -3.10
C ASN A 149 -20.99 4.64 -2.97
N GLY A 150 -19.99 5.18 -3.66
CA GLY A 150 -19.50 6.54 -3.36
C GLY A 150 -19.31 7.51 -4.52
N HIS A 151 -19.43 7.07 -5.78
CA HIS A 151 -19.51 7.98 -6.90
C HIS A 151 -20.52 7.51 -7.92
N THR A 152 -21.53 8.34 -8.16
CA THR A 152 -22.36 8.20 -9.35
C THR A 152 -21.52 8.59 -10.59
N ARG A 153 -21.78 7.97 -11.75
CA ARG A 153 -21.15 8.31 -13.05
C ARG A 153 -21.06 9.83 -13.34
N PRO A 154 -22.06 10.68 -13.00
CA PRO A 154 -21.93 12.13 -13.13
C PRO A 154 -20.87 12.76 -12.22
N GLU A 155 -20.67 12.29 -10.98
CA GLU A 155 -19.64 12.81 -10.08
C GLU A 155 -18.22 12.55 -10.60
N LEU A 156 -17.98 11.40 -11.24
CA LEU A 156 -16.70 11.09 -11.88
C LEU A 156 -16.45 12.00 -13.09
N ALA A 157 -17.49 12.25 -13.90
CA ALA A 157 -17.39 13.16 -15.04
C ALA A 157 -17.10 14.60 -14.58
N GLN A 158 -17.75 15.04 -13.50
CA GLN A 158 -17.52 16.34 -12.90
C GLN A 158 -16.11 16.45 -12.31
N LEU A 159 -15.63 15.40 -11.63
CA LEU A 159 -14.26 15.34 -11.13
C LEU A 159 -13.23 15.41 -12.27
N ALA A 160 -13.46 14.70 -13.38
CA ALA A 160 -12.60 14.73 -14.56
C ALA A 160 -12.65 16.09 -15.29
N ALA A 161 -13.78 16.78 -15.29
CA ALA A 161 -13.89 18.15 -15.79
C ALA A 161 -13.07 19.12 -14.93
N GLN A 162 -13.24 19.06 -13.60
CA GLN A 162 -12.45 19.87 -12.67
C GLN A 162 -10.94 19.61 -12.79
N ALA A 163 -10.52 18.35 -13.00
CA ALA A 163 -9.12 18.03 -13.22
C ALA A 163 -8.57 18.61 -14.53
N ARG A 164 -9.38 18.68 -15.60
CA ARG A 164 -8.95 19.28 -16.88
C ARG A 164 -8.76 20.78 -16.78
N GLU A 165 -9.66 21.45 -16.05
CA GLU A 165 -9.63 22.91 -15.83
C GLU A 165 -8.56 23.33 -14.82
N ALA A 166 -8.13 22.43 -13.93
CA ALA A 166 -7.09 22.71 -12.95
C ALA A 166 -5.68 22.81 -13.59
N PRO A 167 -4.79 23.64 -13.03
CA PRO A 167 -3.37 23.66 -13.37
C PRO A 167 -2.74 22.26 -13.34
N GLU A 168 -1.81 21.98 -14.24
CA GLU A 168 -1.24 20.63 -14.44
C GLU A 168 -0.69 20.02 -13.15
N ILE A 169 -0.05 20.85 -12.31
CA ILE A 169 0.52 20.48 -11.02
C ILE A 169 -0.54 19.99 -10.01
N LEU A 170 -1.80 20.39 -10.15
CA LEU A 170 -2.89 20.03 -9.24
C LEU A 170 -3.68 18.80 -9.71
N ARG A 171 -3.64 18.47 -11.01
CA ARG A 171 -4.38 17.34 -11.60
C ARG A 171 -4.24 16.02 -10.82
N PRO A 172 -3.04 15.65 -10.31
CA PRO A 172 -2.88 14.41 -9.55
C PRO A 172 -3.68 14.36 -8.24
N ALA A 173 -4.14 15.49 -7.69
CA ALA A 173 -4.94 15.56 -6.46
C ALA A 173 -6.44 15.26 -6.69
N PHE A 174 -6.92 15.27 -7.94
CA PHE A 174 -8.32 15.03 -8.31
C PHE A 174 -8.67 13.54 -8.34
N THR A 175 -8.60 12.93 -7.17
CA THR A 175 -8.69 11.49 -7.01
C THR A 175 -10.01 11.03 -6.38
N GLY A 176 -10.91 11.94 -6.05
CA GLY A 176 -12.20 11.64 -5.43
C GLY A 176 -12.90 12.91 -4.94
N PRO A 177 -14.00 12.76 -4.18
CA PRO A 177 -14.76 13.91 -3.72
C PRO A 177 -13.89 14.74 -2.76
N GLY A 178 -14.15 16.05 -2.72
CA GLY A 178 -13.40 16.98 -1.89
C GLY A 178 -11.91 17.11 -2.25
N ALA A 179 -11.53 16.87 -3.52
CA ALA A 179 -10.18 17.13 -4.00
C ALA A 179 -9.77 18.59 -3.75
N TRP A 180 -10.65 19.53 -4.11
CA TRP A 180 -10.47 20.94 -3.84
C TRP A 180 -10.40 21.28 -2.35
N ASP A 181 -11.19 20.62 -1.50
CA ASP A 181 -11.13 20.84 -0.05
C ASP A 181 -9.77 20.45 0.52
N ARG A 182 -9.20 19.32 0.05
CA ARG A 182 -7.85 18.90 0.47
C ARG A 182 -6.77 19.90 0.01
N LEU A 183 -6.90 20.41 -1.21
CA LEU A 183 -5.99 21.42 -1.75
C LEU A 183 -6.09 22.73 -0.95
N ARG A 184 -7.30 23.22 -0.68
CA ARG A 184 -7.53 24.40 0.16
C ARG A 184 -7.01 24.22 1.58
N GLU A 185 -7.23 23.06 2.18
CA GLU A 185 -6.70 22.73 3.50
C GLU A 185 -5.17 22.76 3.50
N PHE A 186 -4.51 22.22 2.46
CA PHE A 186 -3.06 22.32 2.34
C PHE A 186 -2.56 23.77 2.22
N ALA A 187 -3.22 24.61 1.40
CA ALA A 187 -2.89 26.02 1.29
C ALA A 187 -3.06 26.77 2.62
N ALA A 188 -4.13 26.49 3.37
CA ALA A 188 -4.34 27.06 4.69
C ALA A 188 -3.25 26.63 5.69
N VAL A 189 -2.89 25.35 5.72
CA VAL A 189 -1.85 24.79 6.59
C VAL A 189 -0.47 25.40 6.31
N ALA A 190 -0.21 25.82 5.07
CA ALA A 190 1.07 26.39 4.67
C ALA A 190 1.42 27.72 5.37
N HIS A 191 0.45 28.40 5.97
CA HIS A 191 0.66 29.65 6.70
C HIS A 191 1.10 29.47 8.16
N TYR A 192 1.09 28.24 8.68
CA TYR A 192 1.42 27.95 10.08
C TYR A 192 2.84 27.39 10.24
N ARG A 193 3.44 27.60 11.41
CA ARG A 193 4.83 27.19 11.68
C ARG A 193 4.92 25.69 11.97
N THR A 194 3.83 25.06 12.40
CA THR A 194 3.76 23.61 12.62
C THR A 194 2.39 23.04 12.26
N LEU A 195 2.32 21.73 11.97
CA LEU A 195 1.04 21.03 11.77
C LEU A 195 0.18 21.01 13.04
N LYS A 196 0.80 21.07 14.24
CA LYS A 196 0.08 21.13 15.51
C LYS A 196 -0.66 22.46 15.66
N GLU A 197 0.04 23.56 15.44
CA GLU A 197 -0.53 24.91 15.43
C GLU A 197 -1.63 25.04 14.36
N ALA A 198 -1.39 24.52 13.16
CA ALA A 198 -2.41 24.50 12.11
C ALA A 198 -3.66 23.71 12.53
N ALA A 199 -3.49 22.57 13.20
CA ALA A 199 -4.61 21.76 13.67
C ALA A 199 -5.44 22.48 14.74
N GLU A 200 -4.78 23.15 15.69
CA GLU A 200 -5.43 23.97 16.72
C GLU A 200 -6.20 25.14 16.09
N ALA A 201 -5.57 25.89 15.18
CA ALA A 201 -6.19 27.04 14.53
C ALA A 201 -7.35 26.66 13.60
N LEU A 202 -7.29 25.49 12.95
CA LEU A 202 -8.35 24.98 12.07
C LEU A 202 -9.42 24.17 12.82
N GLY A 203 -9.34 24.10 14.17
CA GLY A 203 -10.31 23.37 15.00
C GLY A 203 -10.39 21.87 14.68
N THR A 204 -9.27 21.26 14.28
CA THR A 204 -9.24 19.86 13.84
C THR A 204 -8.23 19.03 14.62
N HIS A 205 -8.40 17.71 14.62
CA HIS A 205 -7.48 16.82 15.32
C HIS A 205 -6.15 16.68 14.56
N HIS A 206 -5.03 16.87 15.26
CA HIS A 206 -3.68 16.86 14.67
C HIS A 206 -3.38 15.59 13.83
N THR A 207 -3.79 14.41 14.30
CA THR A 207 -3.58 13.15 13.56
C THR A 207 -4.45 13.06 12.30
N ALA A 208 -5.64 13.63 12.31
CA ALA A 208 -6.53 13.69 11.16
C ALA A 208 -5.96 14.64 10.09
N LEU A 209 -5.37 15.76 10.51
CA LEU A 209 -4.68 16.69 9.61
C LEU A 209 -3.45 16.04 8.97
N ILE A 210 -2.58 15.39 9.76
CA ILE A 210 -1.42 14.64 9.24
C ILE A 210 -1.86 13.61 8.18
N THR A 211 -2.93 12.88 8.45
CA THR A 211 -3.43 11.85 7.53
C THR A 211 -3.90 12.45 6.22
N ARG A 212 -4.62 13.59 6.26
CA ARG A 212 -5.12 14.29 5.07
C ARG A 212 -3.98 14.91 4.25
N ILE A 213 -3.03 15.58 4.88
CA ILE A 213 -1.84 16.12 4.21
C ILE A 213 -0.97 14.98 3.65
N GLY A 214 -0.79 13.89 4.39
CA GLY A 214 -0.06 12.70 3.94
C GLY A 214 -0.75 11.99 2.76
N ARG A 215 -2.08 12.08 2.66
CA ARG A 215 -2.81 11.66 1.47
C ARG A 215 -2.49 12.55 0.27
N LEU A 216 -2.61 13.88 0.41
CA LEU A 216 -2.30 14.81 -0.69
C LEU A 216 -0.86 14.64 -1.18
N LYS A 217 0.11 14.50 -0.26
CA LYS A 217 1.51 14.18 -0.59
C LYS A 217 1.63 12.94 -1.49
N ARG A 218 0.88 11.87 -1.21
CA ARG A 218 0.90 10.63 -2.00
C ARG A 218 0.23 10.80 -3.36
N GLU A 219 -0.82 11.61 -3.43
CA GLU A 219 -1.54 11.92 -4.67
C GLU A 219 -0.66 12.74 -5.62
N ILE A 220 0.03 13.76 -5.10
CA ILE A 220 1.01 14.56 -5.86
C ILE A 220 2.31 13.78 -6.14
N GLY A 221 2.66 12.81 -5.29
CA GLY A 221 3.83 11.94 -5.47
C GLY A 221 5.14 12.48 -4.90
N HIS A 222 5.13 13.69 -4.31
CA HIS A 222 6.32 14.35 -3.80
C HIS A 222 6.07 15.02 -2.43
N PRO A 223 7.11 15.19 -1.59
CA PRO A 223 7.00 15.96 -0.35
C PRO A 223 6.60 17.41 -0.61
N LEU A 224 5.57 17.88 0.10
CA LEU A 224 5.07 19.26 0.01
C LEU A 224 5.57 20.15 1.15
N PHE A 225 5.95 19.55 2.27
CA PHE A 225 6.53 20.23 3.43
C PHE A 225 7.90 19.66 3.80
N ILE A 226 8.77 20.55 4.25
CA ILE A 226 9.95 20.27 5.05
C ILE A 226 9.50 20.30 6.51
N ARG A 227 9.78 19.22 7.25
CA ARG A 227 9.33 19.06 8.64
C ARG A 227 9.89 20.16 9.52
N ALA A 228 9.07 20.65 10.45
CA ALA A 228 9.53 21.45 11.56
C ALA A 228 10.51 20.62 12.42
N THR A 229 11.57 21.26 12.88
CA THR A 229 12.48 20.76 13.91
C THR A 229 12.39 21.68 15.12
N THR A 230 13.01 21.30 16.24
CA THR A 230 13.14 22.20 17.41
C THR A 230 13.81 23.54 17.05
N ALA A 231 14.63 23.56 15.99
CA ALA A 231 15.38 24.74 15.56
C ALA A 231 14.76 25.47 14.36
N SER A 232 13.75 24.92 13.67
CA SER A 232 13.21 25.53 12.45
C SER A 232 11.73 25.23 12.24
N PRO A 233 10.91 26.24 11.87
CA PRO A 233 9.51 26.01 11.56
C PRO A 233 9.35 25.14 10.30
N MET A 234 8.16 24.57 10.14
CA MET A 234 7.76 23.89 8.91
C MET A 234 7.86 24.86 7.74
N ARG A 235 8.40 24.39 6.61
CA ARG A 235 8.52 25.17 5.37
C ARG A 235 7.93 24.39 4.22
N LEU A 236 7.43 25.08 3.21
CA LEU A 236 7.07 24.44 1.95
C LEU A 236 8.35 23.96 1.23
N THR A 237 8.23 22.88 0.47
CA THR A 237 9.23 22.55 -0.55
C THR A 237 9.03 23.45 -1.78
N PRO A 238 9.98 23.54 -2.72
CA PRO A 238 9.77 24.28 -3.97
C PRO A 238 8.51 23.84 -4.73
N LEU A 239 8.22 22.53 -4.69
CA LEU A 239 6.96 22.01 -5.24
C LEU A 239 5.75 22.42 -4.40
N GLY A 240 5.86 22.42 -3.07
CA GLY A 240 4.81 22.89 -2.17
C GLY A 240 4.44 24.35 -2.44
N GLU A 241 5.43 25.22 -2.67
CA GLU A 241 5.22 26.63 -3.05
C GLU A 241 4.48 26.74 -4.38
N ALA A 242 4.91 25.98 -5.40
CA ALA A 242 4.25 25.94 -6.70
C ALA A 242 2.80 25.43 -6.60
N VAL A 243 2.54 24.43 -5.75
CA VAL A 243 1.18 23.92 -5.49
C VAL A 243 0.32 24.99 -4.82
N VAL A 244 0.81 25.69 -3.79
CA VAL A 244 0.06 26.78 -3.13
C VAL A 244 -0.25 27.91 -4.13
N ALA A 245 0.74 28.32 -4.93
CA ALA A 245 0.54 29.34 -5.96
C ALA A 245 -0.52 28.92 -6.99
N ALA A 246 -0.45 27.67 -7.45
CA ALA A 246 -1.43 27.12 -8.39
C ALA A 246 -2.84 27.07 -7.78
N ILE A 247 -2.98 26.73 -6.49
CA ILE A 247 -4.27 26.75 -5.79
C ILE A 247 -4.84 28.16 -5.78
N HIS A 248 -4.06 29.16 -5.34
CA HIS A 248 -4.52 30.55 -5.30
C HIS A 248 -4.92 31.08 -6.68
N SER A 249 -4.18 30.69 -7.74
CA SER A 249 -4.53 31.08 -9.12
C SER A 249 -5.85 30.48 -9.59
N ALA A 250 -6.18 29.27 -9.13
CA ALA A 250 -7.34 28.52 -9.60
C ALA A 250 -8.62 28.76 -8.76
N THR A 251 -8.49 29.13 -7.48
CA THR A 251 -9.62 29.44 -6.60
C THR A 251 -9.90 30.94 -6.44
N GLY A 252 -9.08 31.80 -7.06
CA GLY A 252 -9.03 33.23 -6.76
C GLY A 252 -8.38 33.52 -5.40
N PRO A 253 -7.98 34.78 -5.12
CA PRO A 253 -7.42 35.15 -3.82
C PRO A 253 -8.48 34.91 -2.73
N MET A 254 -8.13 34.11 -1.73
CA MET A 254 -8.95 33.96 -0.52
C MET A 254 -9.02 35.32 0.17
N VAL A 255 -10.13 36.05 -0.03
CA VAL A 255 -10.46 37.21 0.79
C VAL A 255 -10.53 36.71 2.23
N ARG A 256 -9.56 37.12 3.04
CA ARG A 256 -9.62 36.98 4.49
C ARG A 256 -10.79 37.84 4.95
N THR A 257 -11.88 37.23 5.39
CA THR A 257 -12.84 37.93 6.24
C THR A 257 -12.23 38.02 7.63
N PRO A 258 -11.92 39.22 8.15
CA PRO A 258 -11.59 39.37 9.56
C PRO A 258 -12.89 39.31 10.37
N GLY A 259 -12.88 38.51 11.43
CA GLY A 259 -13.82 38.58 12.55
C GLY A 259 -13.04 38.82 13.82
#